data_AF-A0A9P7Y936-F1
#
_entry.id   AF-A0A9P7Y936-F1
#
_cell.length_a   1.000
_cell.length_b   1.000
_cell.length_c   1.000
_cell.angle_alpha   90.00
_cell.angle_beta   90.00
_cell.angle_gamma   90.00
#
_symmetry.space_group_name_H-M   'P 1'
#
loop_
_entity.id
_entity.type
_entity.pdbx_description
1 polymer ?
#
loop_
_entity_poly.entity_id
_entity_poly.type
_entity_poly.pdbx_seq_one_letter_code
_entity_poly.pdbx_strand_id
1 'polypeptide(L)'
;MPTTIKLDHRKPITYSSVIKKDTNIISRVVYFQAATELYDSLWDQRQIIQALVRHHLRLSTRDTCIVNAKAQWIRGSFNVYIPIEVQTTRYHKKLIFRCPMPHKLAEVKYPGTVDKKLCSEVGTYA
;
A
#
# COMPACT_ATOMS: atom_id res chain seq x y z
N MET A 1 -24.90 -7.76 -23.64
CA MET A 1 -23.54 -7.35 -23.23
C MET A 1 -23.30 -7.85 -21.80
N PRO A 2 -22.27 -8.67 -21.52
CA PRO A 2 -22.05 -9.17 -20.17
C PRO A 2 -21.56 -8.07 -19.22
N THR A 3 -22.30 -7.83 -18.13
CA THR A 3 -21.91 -6.89 -17.07
C THR A 3 -20.61 -7.35 -16.42
N THR A 4 -19.57 -6.51 -16.51
CA THR A 4 -18.21 -6.82 -16.08
C THR A 4 -17.88 -6.05 -14.80
N ILE A 5 -17.41 -6.77 -13.78
CA ILE A 5 -17.06 -6.22 -12.48
C ILE A 5 -15.54 -6.06 -12.39
N LYS A 6 -15.08 -4.82 -12.18
CA LYS A 6 -13.68 -4.52 -11.93
C LYS A 6 -13.32 -4.91 -10.51
N LEU A 7 -12.20 -5.61 -10.35
CA LEU A 7 -11.68 -6.04 -9.07
C LEU A 7 -10.23 -5.62 -8.95
N ASP A 8 -9.84 -5.35 -7.71
CA ASP A 8 -8.49 -4.95 -7.35
C ASP A 8 -7.41 -5.91 -7.88
N HIS A 9 -6.60 -5.41 -8.81
CA HIS A 9 -5.50 -6.11 -9.49
C HIS A 9 -5.84 -7.51 -10.03
N ARG A 10 -7.09 -7.74 -10.48
CA ARG A 10 -7.50 -8.99 -11.13
C ARG A 10 -8.10 -8.72 -12.49
N LYS A 11 -8.04 -9.74 -13.37
CA LYS A 11 -8.82 -9.72 -14.61
C LYS A 11 -10.28 -9.45 -14.26
N PRO A 12 -10.95 -8.54 -15.00
CA PRO A 12 -12.36 -8.27 -14.78
C PRO A 12 -13.17 -9.57 -14.82
N ILE A 13 -14.15 -9.72 -13.94
CA ILE A 13 -14.97 -10.93 -13.86
C ILE A 13 -16.40 -10.65 -14.30
N THR A 14 -17.04 -11.63 -14.93
CA THR A 14 -18.44 -11.54 -15.35
C THR A 14 -19.36 -11.98 -14.21
N TYR A 15 -20.59 -11.44 -14.19
CA TYR A 15 -21.61 -11.83 -13.21
C TYR A 15 -21.83 -13.36 -13.16
N SER A 16 -21.90 -14.03 -14.32
CA SER A 16 -22.06 -15.49 -14.39
C SER A 16 -20.91 -16.29 -13.76
N SER A 17 -19.70 -15.72 -13.70
CA SER A 17 -18.55 -16.32 -13.01
C SER A 17 -18.53 -16.02 -11.50
N VAL A 18 -19.21 -14.94 -11.07
CA VAL A 18 -19.32 -14.52 -9.67
C VAL A 18 -20.24 -15.45 -8.91
N ILE A 19 -21.42 -15.78 -9.47
CA ILE A 19 -22.42 -16.61 -8.76
C ILE A 19 -21.89 -18.02 -8.42
N LYS A 20 -20.89 -18.48 -9.16
CA LYS A 20 -20.26 -19.81 -9.00
C LYS A 20 -19.10 -19.80 -8.00
N LYS A 21 -18.77 -18.65 -7.41
CA LYS A 21 -17.67 -18.49 -6.45
C LYS A 21 -18.21 -18.15 -5.08
N ASP A 22 -17.79 -18.93 -4.09
CA ASP A 22 -18.08 -18.65 -2.68
C ASP A 22 -17.13 -17.57 -2.13
N THR A 23 -17.16 -16.39 -2.74
CA THR A 23 -16.36 -15.27 -2.28
C THR A 23 -17.21 -14.02 -2.24
N ASN A 24 -17.07 -13.25 -1.16
CA ASN A 24 -17.75 -11.96 -1.03
C ASN A 24 -17.18 -10.96 -2.05
N ILE A 25 -17.77 -10.94 -3.26
CA ILE A 25 -17.37 -10.06 -4.35
C ILE A 25 -17.76 -8.61 -4.06
N ILE A 26 -18.84 -8.38 -3.31
CA ILE A 26 -19.29 -7.02 -2.92
C ILE A 26 -18.19 -6.31 -2.11
N SER A 27 -17.65 -6.97 -1.08
CA SER A 27 -16.56 -6.39 -0.28
C SER A 27 -15.30 -6.13 -1.13
N ARG A 28 -15.03 -6.96 -2.14
CA ARG A 28 -13.89 -6.76 -3.05
C ARG A 28 -14.04 -5.56 -3.96
N VAL A 29 -15.25 -5.24 -4.41
CA VAL A 29 -15.50 -4.04 -5.22
C VAL A 29 -15.30 -2.78 -4.37
N VAL A 30 -15.83 -2.77 -3.15
CA VAL A 30 -15.62 -1.65 -2.21
C VAL A 30 -14.13 -1.46 -1.89
N TYR A 31 -13.40 -2.56 -1.66
CA TYR A 31 -11.96 -2.49 -1.43
C TYR A 31 -11.17 -1.99 -2.63
N PHE A 32 -11.65 -2.16 -3.87
CA PHE A 32 -10.94 -1.67 -5.05
C PHE A 32 -10.91 -0.15 -5.10
N GLN A 33 -12.04 0.51 -4.83
CA GLN A 33 -12.10 1.96 -4.80
C GLN A 33 -11.22 2.51 -3.67
N ALA A 34 -11.39 1.98 -2.45
CA ALA A 34 -10.62 2.42 -1.29
C ALA A 34 -9.10 2.14 -1.43
N ALA A 35 -8.71 1.07 -2.14
CA ALA A 35 -7.33 0.84 -2.49
C ALA A 35 -6.81 1.88 -3.49
N THR A 36 -7.59 2.20 -4.52
CA THR A 36 -7.21 3.20 -5.52
C THR A 36 -6.97 4.56 -4.86
N GLU A 37 -7.90 5.02 -4.03
CA GLU A 37 -7.82 6.28 -3.28
C GLU A 37 -6.59 6.32 -2.36
N LEU A 38 -6.32 5.24 -1.61
CA LEU A 38 -5.13 5.13 -0.77
C LEU A 38 -3.84 5.26 -1.60
N TYR A 39 -3.78 4.56 -2.73
CA TYR A 39 -2.63 4.55 -3.61
C TYR A 39 -2.38 5.90 -4.29
N ASP A 40 -3.43 6.65 -4.62
CA ASP A 40 -3.32 8.03 -5.12
C ASP A 40 -2.83 8.96 -4.01
N SER A 41 -3.44 8.90 -2.81
CA SER A 41 -3.01 9.71 -1.66
C SER A 41 -1.54 9.50 -1.31
N LEU A 42 -1.07 8.24 -1.28
CA LEU A 42 0.33 7.93 -0.98
C LEU A 42 1.28 8.43 -2.07
N TRP A 43 0.84 8.44 -3.33
CA TRP A 43 1.63 8.94 -4.45
C TRP A 43 1.77 10.47 -4.42
N ASP A 44 0.67 11.16 -4.11
CA ASP A 44 0.66 12.62 -3.94
C ASP A 44 1.53 13.03 -2.75
N GLN A 45 1.53 12.23 -1.69
CA GLN A 45 2.33 12.42 -0.48
C GLN A 45 3.73 11.79 -0.55
N ARG A 46 4.20 11.34 -1.72
CA ARG A 46 5.50 10.63 -1.83
C ARG A 46 6.69 11.42 -1.28
N GLN A 47 6.65 12.76 -1.35
CA GLN A 47 7.71 13.61 -0.79
C GLN A 47 7.78 13.51 0.73
N ILE A 48 6.65 13.31 1.41
CA ILE A 48 6.59 13.07 2.86
C ILE A 48 7.23 11.71 3.17
N ILE A 49 6.91 10.68 2.38
CA ILE A 49 7.53 9.35 2.53
C ILE A 49 9.05 9.45 2.37
N GLN A 50 9.53 10.18 1.36
CA GLN A 50 10.96 10.43 1.16
C GLN A 50 11.57 11.19 2.33
N ALA A 51 10.91 12.23 2.84
CA ALA A 51 11.39 13.00 3.99
C ALA A 51 11.51 12.14 5.25
N LEU A 52 10.51 11.29 5.53
CA LEU A 52 10.54 10.34 6.65
C LEU A 52 11.72 9.37 6.53
N VAL A 53 11.90 8.75 5.35
CA VAL A 53 13.02 7.81 5.14
C VAL A 53 14.36 8.52 5.29
N ARG A 54 14.51 9.73 4.74
CA ARG A 54 15.72 10.54 4.91
C ARG A 54 16.00 10.84 6.37
N HIS A 55 14.97 11.18 7.14
CA HIS A 55 15.10 11.45 8.56
C HIS A 55 15.56 10.20 9.34
N HIS A 56 14.89 9.06 9.13
CA HIS A 56 15.22 7.81 9.84
C HIS A 56 16.59 7.23 9.47
N LEU A 57 17.06 7.44 8.24
CA LEU A 57 18.38 6.98 7.78
C LEU A 57 19.49 8.03 7.93
N ARG A 58 19.16 9.21 8.46
CA ARG A 58 20.08 10.36 8.64
C ARG A 58 20.79 10.75 7.33
N LEU A 59 20.04 10.79 6.23
CA LEU A 59 20.57 11.13 4.91
C LEU A 59 20.89 12.62 4.82
N SER A 60 22.05 12.94 4.25
CA SER A 60 22.48 14.31 3.97
C SER A 60 21.76 14.89 2.75
N THR A 61 21.79 16.21 2.59
CA THR A 61 21.21 16.91 1.42
C THR A 61 21.80 16.47 0.09
N ARG A 62 23.01 15.88 0.09
CA ARG A 62 23.68 15.35 -1.11
C ARG A 62 23.26 13.93 -1.47
N ASP A 63 22.64 13.20 -0.53
CA ASP A 63 22.18 11.84 -0.76
C ASP A 63 20.82 11.84 -1.47
N THR A 64 20.57 10.83 -2.30
CA THR A 64 19.30 10.66 -3.00
C THR A 64 18.41 9.67 -2.26
N CYS A 65 17.10 9.92 -2.29
CA CYS A 65 16.09 9.03 -1.75
C CYS A 65 14.87 9.15 -2.66
N ILE A 66 14.54 8.10 -3.40
CA ILE A 66 13.51 8.10 -4.44
C ILE A 66 12.46 7.07 -4.10
N VAL A 67 11.21 7.50 -4.03
CA VAL A 67 10.06 6.57 -4.00
C VAL A 67 9.82 6.09 -5.43
N ASN A 68 9.85 4.78 -5.62
CA ASN A 68 9.65 4.16 -6.92
C ASN A 68 8.23 4.39 -7.46
N ALA A 69 8.09 4.29 -8.79
CA ALA A 69 6.83 4.52 -9.48
C ALA A 69 5.70 3.63 -8.94
N LYS A 70 4.48 4.15 -8.92
CA LYS A 70 3.26 3.46 -8.44
C LYS A 70 3.07 2.05 -9.04
N ALA A 71 3.48 1.85 -10.29
CA ALA A 71 3.42 0.54 -10.97
C ALA A 71 4.34 -0.54 -10.35
N GLN A 72 5.35 -0.14 -9.58
CA GLN A 72 6.28 -1.04 -8.91
C GLN A 72 5.86 -1.36 -7.47
N TRP A 73 4.76 -0.79 -6.98
CA TRP A 73 4.30 -1.02 -5.63
C TRP A 73 3.72 -2.41 -5.48
N ILE A 74 4.10 -3.09 -4.40
CA ILE A 74 3.70 -4.47 -4.15
C ILE A 74 2.58 -4.46 -3.12
N ARG A 75 1.49 -5.16 -3.42
CA ARG A 75 0.36 -5.25 -2.51
C ARG A 75 0.42 -6.52 -1.68
N GLY A 76 0.54 -6.37 -0.36
CA GLY A 76 0.34 -7.47 0.59
C GLY A 76 -1.12 -7.67 0.97
N SER A 77 -1.36 -8.53 1.97
CA SER A 77 -2.71 -8.76 2.49
C SER A 77 -3.26 -7.55 3.26
N PHE A 78 -2.40 -6.89 4.06
CA PHE A 78 -2.78 -5.80 4.96
C PHE A 78 -1.91 -4.55 4.84
N ASN A 79 -0.81 -4.63 4.08
CA ASN A 79 0.12 -3.53 3.84
C ASN A 79 0.33 -3.34 2.35
N VAL A 80 0.54 -2.10 1.92
CA VAL A 80 1.21 -1.78 0.67
C VAL A 80 2.71 -1.65 0.94
N TYR A 81 3.51 -2.19 0.04
CA TYR A 81 4.95 -2.13 0.05
C TYR A 81 5.41 -1.18 -1.04
N ILE A 82 6.00 -0.07 -0.64
CA ILE A 82 6.47 0.99 -1.50
C ILE A 82 7.99 0.85 -1.61
N PRO A 83 8.54 0.44 -2.77
CA PRO A 83 9.98 0.37 -2.96
C PRO A 83 10.58 1.78 -2.91
N ILE A 84 11.72 1.90 -2.25
CA ILE A 84 12.48 3.13 -2.13
C ILE A 84 13.93 2.85 -2.47
N GLU A 85 14.51 3.70 -3.30
CA GLU A 85 15.90 3.65 -3.68
C GLU A 85 16.67 4.77 -2.99
N VAL A 86 17.72 4.40 -2.26
CA VAL A 86 18.59 5.32 -1.55
C VAL A 86 19.99 5.20 -2.10
N GLN A 87 20.55 6.32 -2.56
CA GLN A 87 21.93 6.41 -3.00
C GLN A 87 22.68 7.44 -2.16
N THR A 88 23.75 6.99 -1.55
CA THR A 88 24.69 7.83 -0.81
C THR A 88 26.06 7.72 -1.44
N THR A 89 27.01 8.54 -0.99
CA THR A 89 28.43 8.39 -1.38
C THR A 89 29.05 7.06 -0.95
N ARG A 90 28.48 6.38 0.06
CA ARG A 90 29.03 5.16 0.65
C ARG A 90 28.35 3.88 0.17
N TYR A 91 27.07 3.96 -0.18
CA TYR A 91 26.28 2.79 -0.54
C TYR A 91 25.05 3.15 -1.37
N HIS A 92 24.58 2.13 -2.08
CA HIS A 92 23.28 2.09 -2.74
C HIS A 92 22.43 1.00 -2.09
N LYS A 93 21.21 1.34 -1.65
CA LYS A 93 20.30 0.41 -0.98
C LYS A 93 18.89 0.55 -1.52
N LYS A 94 18.24 -0.60 -1.70
CA LYS A 94 16.80 -0.70 -1.95
C LYS A 94 16.10 -1.05 -0.66
N LEU A 95 15.09 -0.27 -0.32
CA LEU A 95 14.31 -0.37 0.89
C LEU A 95 12.84 -0.57 0.54
N ILE A 96 12.08 -1.05 1.51
CA ILE A 96 10.63 -1.19 1.39
C ILE A 96 9.99 -0.39 2.51
N PHE A 97 9.20 0.61 2.14
CA PHE A 97 8.34 1.33 3.06
C PHE A 97 7.00 0.61 3.15
N ARG A 98 6.65 0.18 4.36
CA ARG A 98 5.42 -0.57 4.65
C ARG A 98 4.37 0.40 5.16
N CYS A 99 3.21 0.42 4.52
CA CYS A 99 2.08 1.22 4.95
C CYS A 99 0.83 0.34 5.12
N PRO A 100 0.18 0.34 6.29
CA PRO A 100 -1.11 -0.33 6.49
C PRO A 100 -2.17 0.14 5.51
N MET A 101 -3.07 -0.77 5.12
CA MET A 101 -4.23 -0.47 4.28
C MET A 101 -5.48 -0.31 5.18
N PRO A 102 -5.98 0.90 5.46
CA PRO A 102 -7.08 1.12 6.41
C PRO A 102 -8.36 0.36 6.03
N HIS A 103 -8.65 0.28 4.74
CA HIS A 103 -9.81 -0.44 4.20
C HIS A 103 -9.74 -1.96 4.45
N LYS A 104 -8.57 -2.54 4.74
CA LYS A 104 -8.41 -3.96 5.12
C LYS A 104 -8.49 -4.20 6.62
N LEU A 105 -8.52 -3.15 7.43
CA LEU A 105 -8.49 -3.21 8.89
C LEU A 105 -9.82 -2.77 9.51
N ALA A 106 -10.81 -2.44 8.68
CA ALA A 106 -12.09 -1.90 9.12
C ALA A 106 -11.95 -0.60 9.92
N GLU A 107 -10.93 0.21 9.62
CA GLU A 107 -10.62 1.47 10.31
C GLU A 107 -11.81 2.43 10.37
N VAL A 108 -12.61 2.49 9.29
CA VAL A 108 -13.82 3.32 9.22
C VAL A 108 -14.86 2.89 10.26
N LYS A 109 -14.95 1.58 10.56
CA LYS A 109 -15.91 1.03 11.53
C LYS A 109 -15.36 1.04 12.96
N TYR A 110 -14.06 0.82 13.10
CA TYR A 110 -13.35 0.75 14.37
C TYR A 110 -12.09 1.61 14.28
N PRO A 111 -12.17 2.91 14.63
CA PRO A 111 -11.00 3.78 14.62
C PRO A 111 -9.88 3.26 15.54
N GLY A 112 -8.63 3.40 15.11
CA GLY A 112 -7.43 2.96 15.83
C GLY A 112 -6.96 1.53 15.49
N THR A 113 -7.62 0.83 14.56
CA THR A 113 -7.16 -0.50 14.11
C THR A 113 -5.83 -0.43 13.35
N VAL A 114 -5.60 0.66 12.60
CA VAL A 114 -4.32 0.94 11.93
C VAL A 114 -3.21 1.09 12.96
N ASP A 115 -3.43 1.88 14.02
CA ASP A 115 -2.43 2.11 15.07
C ASP A 115 -2.12 0.82 15.82
N LYS A 116 -3.15 0.05 16.20
CA LYS A 116 -2.96 -1.26 16.84
C LYS A 116 -2.13 -2.20 15.99
N LYS A 117 -2.36 -2.22 14.67
CA LYS A 117 -1.55 -3.00 13.74
C LYS A 117 -0.11 -2.49 13.70
N LEU A 118 0.08 -1.18 13.59
CA LEU A 118 1.41 -0.58 13.52
C LEU A 118 2.23 -0.91 14.78
N CYS A 119 1.65 -0.74 15.98
CA CYS A 119 2.28 -1.09 17.24
C CYS A 119 2.66 -2.58 17.31
N SER A 120 1.76 -3.47 16.85
CA SER A 120 2.03 -4.92 16.81
C SER A 120 3.17 -5.27 15.87
N GLU A 121 3.26 -4.63 14.70
CA GLU A 121 4.35 -4.83 13.75
C GLU A 121 5.67 -4.29 14.31
N VAL A 122 5.68 -3.09 14.89
CA VAL A 122 6.88 -2.50 15.51
C VAL A 122 7.40 -3.40 16.64
N GLY A 123 6.51 -3.89 17.50
CA GLY A 123 6.87 -4.81 18.59
C GLY A 123 7.41 -6.16 18.12
N THR A 124 7.23 -6.54 16.86
CA THR A 124 7.83 -7.77 16.29
C THR A 124 9.28 -7.57 15.86
N TYR A 125 9.68 -6.32 15.56
CA TYR A 125 11.02 -5.97 15.07
C TYR A 125 11.90 -5.26 16.11
N ALA A 126 11.34 -4.93 17.28
CA ALA A 126 12.06 -4.39 18.44
C ALA A 126 12.71 -5.54 19.23
#